data_AF-A0A819WE56-F1
#
_entry.id   AF-A0A819WE56-F1
#
_cell.length_a   1.000
_cell.length_b   1.000
_cell.length_c   1.000
_cell.angle_alpha   90.00
_cell.angle_beta   90.00
_cell.angle_gamma   90.00
#
_symmetry.space_group_name_H-M   'P 1'
#
loop_
_entity.id
_entity.type
_entity.pdbx_description
1 polymer ?
#
loop_
_entity_poly.entity_id
_entity_poly.type
_entity_poly.pdbx_seq_one_letter_code
_entity_poly.pdbx_strand_id
1 'polypeptide(L)'
;MQQKERIKKHILLKHHKNTKFRVENNTHASRHILNKYHNDTIFRNEIKTRSKIDILNKYHNNSDFRTQYKARSKQQVSKKYKSDPTIRLKTIERAMNWYHKNNTLMRQSSRRLYKQRRRILKKYTVRQSHKCADKHRNLHMNNLNRFRQIIREGPDYICISCRLALFRNQEHIQSYFNYSSTIEKKWICKLCSDKIKKRQMPSRAIVNKLKVCEVPSELKKLNNLEKHLIALRLPFMKIVNLTSGKVSSRFAQKGTKGPLHCVPSDVQDTVTTLPRAVDKSMMVRLQLKRRLKYKAVWEEQLINPNNVRDALFILTKMHPAYKKLLAQSLAGLKM
;
A
#
# COMPACT_ATOMS: atom_id res chain seq x y z
N MET A 1 -19.44 -89.62 22.55
CA MET A 1 -18.91 -88.92 21.36
C MET A 1 -19.78 -89.16 20.11
N GLN A 2 -20.04 -90.42 19.73
CA GLN A 2 -20.79 -90.78 18.51
C GLN A 2 -22.24 -90.23 18.42
N GLN A 3 -22.96 -90.11 19.55
CA GLN A 3 -24.34 -89.63 19.56
C GLN A 3 -24.47 -88.13 19.25
N LYS A 4 -23.54 -87.29 19.73
CA LYS A 4 -23.51 -85.84 19.45
C LYS A 4 -23.22 -85.55 17.98
N GLU A 5 -22.33 -86.32 17.36
CA GLU A 5 -22.04 -86.18 15.93
C GLU A 5 -23.19 -86.62 15.03
N ARG A 6 -23.88 -87.71 15.40
CA ARG A 6 -25.11 -88.16 14.71
C ARG A 6 -26.19 -87.08 14.75
N ILE A 7 -26.43 -86.47 15.91
CA ILE A 7 -27.38 -85.37 16.07
C ILE A 7 -26.96 -84.15 15.23
N LYS A 8 -25.68 -83.78 15.23
CA LYS A 8 -25.15 -82.65 14.45
C LYS A 8 -25.33 -82.85 12.94
N LYS A 9 -25.03 -84.05 12.43
CA LYS A 9 -25.25 -84.41 11.02
C LYS A 9 -26.73 -84.37 10.64
N HIS A 10 -27.61 -84.87 11.51
CA HIS A 10 -29.06 -84.85 11.29
C HIS A 10 -29.63 -83.42 11.24
N ILE A 11 -29.18 -82.54 12.16
CA ILE A 11 -29.58 -81.12 12.17
C ILE A 11 -29.09 -80.39 10.91
N LEU A 12 -27.85 -80.65 10.46
CA LEU A 12 -27.30 -80.11 9.21
C LEU A 12 -28.12 -80.52 7.98
N LEU A 13 -28.46 -81.81 7.87
CA LEU A 13 -29.32 -82.32 6.81
C LEU A 13 -30.71 -81.65 6.82
N LYS A 14 -31.30 -81.47 8.00
CA LYS A 14 -32.60 -80.80 8.17
C LYS A 14 -32.55 -79.32 7.81
N HIS A 15 -31.44 -78.64 8.11
CA HIS A 15 -31.20 -77.24 7.78
C HIS A 15 -31.07 -76.99 6.26
N HIS A 16 -30.54 -77.96 5.50
CA HIS A 16 -30.46 -77.87 4.04
C HIS A 16 -31.79 -78.18 3.35
N LYS A 17 -32.53 -79.18 3.84
CA LYS A 17 -33.75 -79.68 3.17
C LYS A 17 -35.03 -78.95 3.55
N ASN A 18 -35.10 -78.34 4.74
CA ASN A 18 -36.33 -77.71 5.25
C ASN A 18 -36.14 -76.20 5.44
N THR A 19 -36.77 -75.42 4.56
CA THR A 19 -36.72 -73.96 4.56
C THR A 19 -37.32 -73.35 5.82
N LYS A 20 -38.44 -73.89 6.32
CA LYS A 20 -39.12 -73.43 7.55
C LYS A 20 -38.24 -73.66 8.78
N PHE A 21 -37.66 -74.85 8.91
CA PHE A 21 -36.71 -75.18 9.98
C PHE A 21 -35.46 -74.30 9.94
N ARG A 22 -34.93 -74.00 8.75
CA ARG A 22 -33.79 -73.08 8.57
C ARG A 22 -34.12 -71.66 9.05
N VAL A 23 -35.29 -71.13 8.68
CA VAL A 23 -35.71 -69.78 9.07
C VAL A 23 -35.96 -69.71 10.59
N GLU A 24 -36.65 -70.69 11.16
CA GLU A 24 -36.91 -70.77 12.61
C GLU A 24 -35.61 -70.92 13.42
N ASN A 25 -34.68 -71.76 12.96
CA ASN A 25 -33.39 -71.94 13.64
C ASN A 25 -32.51 -70.69 13.56
N ASN A 26 -32.47 -70.02 12.40
CA ASN A 26 -31.73 -68.76 12.23
C ASN A 26 -32.34 -67.62 13.08
N THR A 27 -33.66 -67.54 13.16
CA THR A 27 -34.34 -66.54 14.00
C THR A 27 -34.15 -66.82 15.49
N HIS A 28 -34.19 -68.09 15.92
CA HIS A 28 -33.88 -68.49 17.28
C HIS A 28 -32.42 -68.17 17.65
N ALA A 29 -31.45 -68.55 16.80
CA ALA A 29 -30.04 -68.25 17.00
C ALA A 29 -29.79 -66.72 17.06
N SER A 30 -30.45 -65.95 16.19
CA SER A 30 -30.37 -64.49 16.20
C SER A 30 -30.92 -63.89 17.50
N ARG A 31 -32.07 -64.38 17.98
CA ARG A 31 -32.63 -63.97 19.28
C ARG A 31 -31.72 -64.32 20.46
N HIS A 32 -31.14 -65.52 20.46
CA HIS A 32 -30.20 -65.94 21.51
C HIS A 32 -28.94 -65.07 21.53
N ILE A 33 -28.35 -64.76 20.37
CA ILE A 33 -27.19 -63.87 20.27
C ILE A 33 -27.54 -62.45 20.74
N LEU A 34 -28.73 -61.95 20.38
CA LEU A 34 -29.19 -60.63 20.79
C LEU A 34 -29.39 -60.56 22.31
N ASN A 35 -30.02 -61.59 22.89
CA ASN A 35 -30.19 -61.71 24.33
C ASN A 35 -28.83 -61.77 25.05
N LYS A 36 -27.88 -62.57 24.54
CA LYS A 36 -26.51 -62.62 25.07
C LYS A 36 -25.81 -61.27 24.97
N TYR A 37 -25.97 -60.54 23.85
CA TYR A 37 -25.39 -59.21 23.70
C TYR A 37 -25.95 -58.20 24.72
N HIS A 38 -27.22 -58.31 25.11
CA HIS A 38 -27.86 -57.43 26.11
C HIS A 38 -27.54 -57.79 27.57
N ASN A 39 -27.27 -59.05 27.87
CA ASN A 39 -27.11 -59.50 29.27
C ASN A 39 -25.66 -59.85 29.64
N ASP A 40 -24.78 -60.11 28.66
CA ASP A 40 -23.38 -60.47 28.89
C ASP A 40 -22.45 -59.34 28.43
N THR A 41 -21.80 -58.69 29.39
CA THR A 41 -20.91 -57.54 29.16
C THR A 41 -19.59 -57.96 28.53
N ILE A 42 -19.07 -59.14 28.84
CA ILE A 42 -17.83 -59.70 28.30
C ILE A 42 -18.06 -59.98 26.82
N PHE A 43 -19.10 -60.74 26.50
CA PHE A 43 -19.47 -61.05 25.12
C PHE A 43 -19.74 -59.78 24.30
N ARG A 44 -20.44 -58.78 24.87
CA ARG A 44 -20.67 -57.49 24.21
C ARG A 44 -19.36 -56.77 23.87
N ASN A 45 -18.42 -56.72 24.82
CA ASN A 45 -17.15 -56.04 24.62
C ASN A 45 -16.26 -56.77 23.61
N GLU A 46 -16.23 -58.10 23.63
CA GLU A 46 -15.55 -58.91 22.62
C GLU A 46 -16.08 -58.65 21.21
N ILE A 47 -17.41 -58.66 21.03
CA ILE A 47 -18.05 -58.36 19.74
C ILE A 47 -17.72 -56.95 19.26
N LYS A 48 -17.76 -55.94 20.14
CA LYS A 48 -17.37 -54.56 19.82
C LYS A 48 -15.90 -54.46 19.39
N THR A 49 -15.03 -55.20 20.06
CA THR A 49 -13.58 -55.18 19.80
C THR A 49 -13.27 -55.84 18.47
N ARG A 50 -13.85 -57.02 18.21
CA ARG A 50 -13.75 -57.72 16.93
C ARG A 50 -14.28 -56.89 15.77
N SER A 51 -15.42 -56.20 15.95
CA SER A 51 -15.99 -55.32 14.93
C SER A 51 -15.09 -54.11 14.62
N LYS A 52 -14.46 -53.50 15.62
CA LYS A 52 -13.51 -52.40 15.39
C LYS A 52 -12.30 -52.85 14.56
N ILE A 53 -11.74 -54.02 14.87
CA ILE A 53 -10.60 -54.59 14.13
C ILE A 53 -11.00 -54.87 12.68
N ASP A 54 -12.17 -55.48 12.44
CA ASP A 54 -12.68 -55.74 11.10
C ASP A 54 -12.88 -54.45 10.29
N ILE A 55 -13.45 -53.41 10.89
CA ILE A 55 -13.63 -52.10 10.24
C ILE A 55 -12.28 -51.46 9.90
N LEU A 56 -11.29 -51.53 10.81
CA LEU A 56 -9.94 -51.01 10.57
C LEU A 56 -9.26 -51.76 9.42
N ASN A 57 -9.31 -53.08 9.42
CA ASN A 57 -8.77 -53.91 8.34
C ASN A 57 -9.42 -53.56 7.00
N LYS A 58 -10.76 -53.44 6.95
CA LYS A 58 -11.49 -52.98 5.76
C LYS A 58 -11.09 -51.57 5.33
N TYR A 59 -10.87 -50.67 6.27
CA TYR A 59 -10.48 -49.28 5.97
C TYR A 59 -9.08 -49.17 5.35
N HIS A 60 -8.13 -50.01 5.78
CA HIS A 60 -6.77 -50.01 5.23
C HIS A 60 -6.66 -50.78 3.91
N ASN A 61 -7.36 -51.92 3.80
CA ASN A 61 -7.15 -52.87 2.71
C ASN A 61 -8.19 -52.77 1.58
N ASN A 62 -9.29 -52.02 1.76
CA ASN A 62 -10.32 -51.84 0.73
C ASN A 62 -10.54 -50.35 0.41
N SER A 63 -10.14 -49.95 -0.80
CA SER A 63 -10.23 -48.56 -1.29
C SER A 63 -11.66 -48.04 -1.37
N ASP A 64 -12.60 -48.88 -1.81
CA ASP A 64 -13.99 -48.50 -2.02
C ASP A 64 -14.71 -48.32 -0.69
N PHE A 65 -14.49 -49.26 0.23
CA PHE A 65 -14.97 -49.15 1.60
C PHE A 65 -14.43 -47.88 2.27
N ARG A 66 -13.12 -47.59 2.14
CA ARG A 66 -12.50 -46.37 2.68
C ARG A 66 -13.14 -45.11 2.12
N THR A 67 -13.43 -45.07 0.83
CA THR A 67 -14.03 -43.91 0.16
C THR A 67 -15.48 -43.70 0.62
N GLN A 68 -16.28 -44.76 0.64
CA GLN A 68 -17.67 -44.73 1.11
C GLN A 68 -17.74 -44.38 2.61
N TYR A 69 -16.84 -44.92 3.43
CA TYR A 69 -16.76 -44.65 4.86
C TYR A 69 -16.43 -43.17 5.12
N LYS A 70 -15.45 -42.58 4.40
CA LYS A 70 -15.13 -41.15 4.48
C LYS A 70 -16.32 -40.28 4.08
N ALA A 71 -17.03 -40.63 3.00
CA ALA A 71 -18.20 -39.89 2.53
C ALA A 71 -19.35 -39.90 3.57
N ARG A 72 -19.68 -41.09 4.11
CA ARG A 72 -20.71 -41.26 5.15
C ARG A 72 -20.35 -40.49 6.42
N SER A 73 -19.10 -40.58 6.87
CA SER A 73 -18.61 -39.86 8.06
C SER A 73 -18.73 -38.34 7.87
N LYS A 74 -18.30 -37.81 6.72
CA LYS A 74 -18.45 -36.38 6.38
C LYS A 74 -19.90 -35.92 6.41
N GLN A 75 -20.82 -36.73 5.87
CA GLN A 75 -22.25 -36.42 5.87
C GLN A 75 -22.84 -36.43 7.29
N GLN A 76 -22.47 -37.40 8.13
CA GLN A 76 -22.91 -37.46 9.53
C GLN A 76 -22.42 -36.26 10.34
N VAL A 77 -21.15 -35.89 10.19
CA VAL A 77 -20.57 -34.71 10.85
C VAL A 77 -21.28 -33.44 10.39
N SER A 78 -21.52 -33.30 9.08
CA SER A 78 -22.24 -32.13 8.55
C SER A 78 -23.68 -32.05 9.07
N LYS A 79 -24.38 -33.18 9.22
CA LYS A 79 -25.74 -33.21 9.80
C LYS A 79 -25.70 -32.77 11.27
N LYS A 80 -24.79 -33.35 12.07
CA LYS A 80 -24.61 -32.98 13.49
C LYS A 80 -24.26 -31.51 13.68
N TYR A 81 -23.37 -30.96 12.85
CA TYR A 81 -22.99 -29.55 12.93
C TYR A 81 -24.16 -28.59 12.66
N LYS A 82 -25.12 -28.99 11.80
CA LYS A 82 -26.31 -28.19 11.50
C LYS A 82 -27.39 -28.32 12.59
N SER A 83 -27.54 -29.50 13.19
CA SER A 83 -28.62 -29.78 14.14
C SER A 83 -28.28 -29.44 15.59
N ASP A 84 -27.01 -29.51 15.99
CA ASP A 84 -26.57 -29.35 17.39
C ASP A 84 -25.73 -28.07 17.58
N PRO A 85 -26.27 -27.04 18.27
CA PRO A 85 -25.55 -25.80 18.55
C PRO A 85 -24.26 -25.99 19.35
N THR A 86 -24.20 -26.97 20.26
CA THR A 86 -23.03 -27.20 21.13
C THR A 86 -21.85 -27.76 20.35
N ILE A 87 -22.11 -28.71 19.45
CA ILE A 87 -21.12 -29.27 18.52
C ILE A 87 -20.61 -28.17 17.57
N ARG A 88 -21.51 -27.32 17.10
CA ARG A 88 -21.18 -26.18 16.23
C ARG A 88 -20.22 -25.20 16.91
N LEU A 89 -20.53 -24.78 18.14
CA LEU A 89 -19.69 -23.86 18.91
C LEU A 89 -18.29 -24.45 19.18
N LYS A 90 -18.21 -25.70 19.65
CA LYS A 90 -16.93 -26.40 19.87
C LYS A 90 -16.09 -26.51 18.58
N THR A 91 -16.74 -26.67 17.44
CA THR A 91 -16.05 -26.72 16.13
C THR A 91 -15.50 -25.36 15.73
N ILE A 92 -16.26 -24.28 15.94
CA ILE A 92 -15.82 -22.90 15.69
C ILE A 92 -14.63 -22.54 16.60
N GLU A 93 -14.73 -22.88 17.88
CA GLU A 93 -13.68 -22.64 18.87
C GLU A 93 -12.36 -23.32 18.49
N ARG A 94 -12.40 -24.61 18.11
CA ARG A 94 -11.22 -25.32 17.62
C ARG A 94 -10.60 -24.67 16.38
N ALA A 95 -11.43 -24.22 15.45
CA ALA A 95 -10.97 -23.52 14.25
C ALA A 95 -10.31 -22.17 14.59
N MET A 96 -10.88 -21.43 15.56
CA MET A 96 -10.28 -20.19 16.07
C MET A 96 -8.95 -20.44 16.77
N ASN A 97 -8.86 -21.44 17.63
CA ASN A 97 -7.62 -21.79 18.34
C ASN A 97 -6.51 -22.20 17.35
N TRP A 98 -6.84 -23.00 16.33
CA TRP A 98 -5.91 -23.32 15.25
C TRP A 98 -5.49 -22.05 14.48
N TYR A 99 -6.43 -21.15 14.20
CA TYR A 99 -6.17 -19.89 13.52
C TYR A 99 -5.22 -18.98 14.30
N HIS A 100 -5.41 -18.85 15.61
CA HIS A 100 -4.54 -18.06 16.49
C HIS A 100 -3.14 -18.65 16.56
N LYS A 101 -3.02 -19.97 16.70
CA LYS A 101 -1.72 -20.67 16.77
C LYS A 101 -0.89 -20.56 15.47
N ASN A 102 -1.55 -20.36 14.32
CA ASN A 102 -0.91 -20.30 12.99
C ASN A 102 -0.96 -18.89 12.33
N ASN A 103 -1.07 -17.82 13.13
CA ASN A 103 -1.22 -16.43 12.66
C ASN A 103 0.12 -15.74 12.36
N THR A 104 0.79 -16.17 11.28
CA THR A 104 2.08 -15.61 10.84
C THR A 104 1.98 -14.20 10.23
N LEU A 105 3.07 -13.42 10.25
CA LEU A 105 3.17 -12.09 9.63
C LEU A 105 2.82 -12.10 8.12
N MET A 106 3.20 -13.17 7.40
CA MET A 106 2.84 -13.44 6.00
C MET A 106 1.32 -13.56 5.78
N ARG A 107 0.61 -14.15 6.75
CA ARG A 107 -0.85 -14.31 6.70
C ARG A 107 -1.57 -12.99 7.01
N GLN A 108 -1.01 -12.19 7.92
CA GLN A 108 -1.51 -10.84 8.23
C GLN A 108 -1.40 -9.89 7.02
N SER A 109 -0.27 -9.92 6.29
CA SER A 109 -0.08 -9.10 5.08
C SER A 109 -1.06 -9.49 3.97
N SER A 110 -1.26 -10.78 3.73
CA SER A 110 -2.21 -11.31 2.76
C SER A 110 -3.65 -10.91 3.08
N ARG A 111 -4.05 -10.90 4.36
CA ARG A 111 -5.37 -10.44 4.81
C ARG A 111 -5.57 -8.94 4.57
N ARG A 112 -4.54 -8.12 4.80
CA ARG A 112 -4.59 -6.67 4.49
C ARG A 112 -4.81 -6.45 3.00
N LEU A 113 -4.08 -7.15 2.14
CA LEU A 113 -4.23 -7.09 0.69
C LEU A 113 -5.63 -7.52 0.23
N TYR A 114 -6.16 -8.62 0.76
CA TYR A 114 -7.52 -9.08 0.45
C TYR A 114 -8.60 -8.06 0.86
N LYS A 115 -8.52 -7.51 2.09
CA LYS A 115 -9.43 -6.47 2.57
C LYS A 115 -9.34 -5.20 1.71
N GLN A 116 -8.14 -4.81 1.29
CA GLN A 116 -7.93 -3.67 0.40
C GLN A 116 -8.57 -3.90 -0.97
N ARG A 117 -8.36 -5.08 -1.60
CA ARG A 117 -9.00 -5.46 -2.87
C ARG A 117 -10.53 -5.40 -2.77
N ARG A 118 -11.12 -5.92 -1.69
CA ARG A 118 -12.58 -5.85 -1.46
C ARG A 118 -13.11 -4.42 -1.36
N ARG A 119 -12.39 -3.52 -0.67
CA ARG A 119 -12.76 -2.09 -0.61
C ARG A 119 -12.71 -1.44 -1.98
N ILE A 120 -11.67 -1.73 -2.77
CA ILE A 120 -11.53 -1.25 -4.14
C ILE A 120 -12.71 -1.75 -4.98
N LEU A 121 -12.98 -3.06 -5.01
CA LEU A 121 -14.12 -3.62 -5.74
C LEU A 121 -15.44 -2.97 -5.34
N LYS A 122 -15.69 -2.79 -4.03
CA LYS A 122 -16.92 -2.13 -3.54
C LYS A 122 -17.04 -0.68 -4.03
N LYS A 123 -15.92 0.05 -4.14
CA LYS A 123 -15.89 1.40 -4.72
C LYS A 123 -16.19 1.40 -6.22
N TYR A 124 -15.71 0.39 -6.96
CA TYR A 124 -16.01 0.22 -8.38
C TYR A 124 -17.46 -0.20 -8.63
N THR A 125 -18.02 -1.12 -7.85
CA THR A 125 -19.43 -1.54 -7.98
C THR A 125 -20.41 -0.44 -7.59
N VAL A 126 -20.14 0.34 -6.53
CA VAL A 126 -20.96 1.51 -6.18
C VAL A 126 -20.93 2.59 -7.28
N ARG A 127 -19.81 2.73 -8.00
CA ARG A 127 -19.74 3.62 -9.18
C ARG A 127 -20.57 3.11 -10.36
N GLN A 128 -20.72 1.80 -10.52
CA GLN A 128 -21.58 1.21 -11.57
C GLN A 128 -23.07 1.25 -11.21
N SER A 129 -23.43 1.19 -9.93
CA SER A 129 -24.84 1.17 -9.49
C SER A 129 -25.49 2.55 -9.39
N HIS A 130 -24.74 3.65 -9.51
CA HIS A 130 -25.31 4.99 -9.43
C HIS A 130 -25.91 5.37 -10.80
N LYS A 131 -27.24 5.37 -10.90
CA LYS A 131 -28.05 5.72 -12.10
C LYS A 131 -27.82 7.13 -12.68
N CYS A 132 -26.87 7.89 -12.13
CA CYS A 132 -26.52 9.23 -12.57
C CYS A 132 -25.21 9.27 -13.39
N ALA A 133 -24.66 8.13 -13.82
CA ALA A 133 -23.36 8.07 -14.50
C ALA A 133 -23.30 9.06 -15.68
N ASP A 134 -24.38 9.15 -16.48
CA ASP A 134 -24.49 10.12 -17.58
C ASP A 134 -24.64 11.56 -17.10
N LYS A 135 -25.41 11.80 -16.01
CA LYS A 135 -25.50 13.13 -15.38
C LYS A 135 -24.14 13.61 -14.87
N HIS A 136 -23.35 12.71 -14.26
CA HIS A 136 -22.01 13.00 -13.76
C HIS A 136 -21.01 13.18 -14.90
N ARG A 137 -21.14 12.39 -15.97
CA ARG A 137 -20.34 12.53 -17.19
C ARG A 137 -20.63 13.87 -17.88
N ASN A 138 -21.89 14.25 -18.01
CA ASN A 138 -22.29 15.53 -18.60
C ASN A 138 -21.85 16.71 -17.74
N LEU A 139 -22.03 16.63 -16.42
CA LEU A 139 -21.52 17.66 -15.50
C LEU A 139 -19.98 17.76 -15.59
N HIS A 140 -19.28 16.63 -15.67
CA HIS A 140 -17.83 16.60 -15.84
C HIS A 140 -17.40 17.22 -17.18
N MET A 141 -18.05 16.87 -18.29
CA MET A 141 -17.74 17.42 -19.61
C MET A 141 -18.07 18.91 -19.68
N ASN A 142 -19.18 19.36 -19.10
CA ASN A 142 -19.53 20.77 -19.02
C ASN A 142 -18.51 21.56 -18.19
N ASN A 143 -18.09 21.03 -17.03
CA ASN A 143 -17.04 21.64 -16.22
C ASN A 143 -15.70 21.65 -16.93
N LEU A 144 -15.36 20.60 -17.69
CA LEU A 144 -14.13 20.53 -18.48
C LEU A 144 -14.14 21.53 -19.63
N ASN A 145 -15.25 21.67 -20.34
CA ASN A 145 -15.41 22.65 -21.42
C ASN A 145 -15.34 24.07 -20.87
N ARG A 146 -16.01 24.35 -19.74
CA ARG A 146 -15.90 25.63 -19.03
C ARG A 146 -14.46 25.90 -18.61
N PHE A 147 -13.77 24.91 -18.04
CA PHE A 147 -12.36 25.05 -17.68
C PHE A 147 -11.49 25.36 -18.89
N ARG A 148 -11.67 24.64 -20.01
CA ARG A 148 -10.94 24.88 -21.27
C ARG A 148 -11.16 26.28 -21.83
N GLN A 149 -12.38 26.80 -21.77
CA GLN A 149 -12.69 28.17 -22.17
C GLN A 149 -12.00 29.18 -21.25
N ILE A 150 -11.99 28.93 -19.94
CA ILE A 150 -11.33 29.80 -18.95
C ILE A 150 -9.82 29.89 -19.18
N ILE A 151 -9.16 28.76 -19.43
CA ILE A 151 -7.71 28.72 -19.64
C ILE A 151 -7.28 29.11 -21.06
N ARG A 152 -8.23 29.39 -21.96
CA ARG A 152 -7.93 29.86 -23.33
C ARG A 152 -7.22 31.21 -23.28
N GLU A 153 -7.64 32.07 -22.37
CA GLU A 153 -6.89 33.27 -21.97
C GLU A 153 -5.90 32.87 -20.88
N GLY A 154 -4.63 33.24 -21.00
CA GLY A 154 -3.61 32.94 -20.01
C GLY A 154 -3.84 33.70 -18.69
N PRO A 155 -3.10 33.38 -17.62
CA PRO A 155 -3.13 34.15 -16.39
C PRO A 155 -2.32 35.47 -16.52
N ASP A 156 -2.66 36.30 -17.51
CA ASP A 156 -1.86 37.47 -17.90
C ASP A 156 -2.10 38.71 -17.01
N TYR A 157 -2.97 38.59 -16.00
CA TYR A 157 -3.32 39.67 -15.09
C TYR A 157 -2.45 39.60 -13.83
N ILE A 158 -1.38 40.40 -13.81
CA ILE A 158 -0.42 40.42 -12.70
C ILE A 158 -0.88 41.41 -11.63
N CYS A 159 -1.14 40.92 -10.42
CA CYS A 159 -1.47 41.78 -9.28
C CYS A 159 -0.28 42.67 -8.88
N ILE A 160 -0.46 43.99 -8.80
CA ILE A 160 0.61 44.93 -8.40
C ILE A 160 1.12 44.72 -6.97
N SER A 161 0.27 44.21 -6.06
CA SER A 161 0.62 44.02 -4.65
C SER A 161 1.36 42.70 -4.40
N CYS A 162 0.81 41.57 -4.90
CA CYS A 162 1.35 40.24 -4.64
C CYS A 162 2.07 39.59 -5.83
N ARG A 163 2.05 40.21 -7.02
CA ARG A 163 2.60 39.72 -8.30
C ARG A 163 2.11 38.33 -8.72
N LEU A 164 1.01 37.86 -8.15
CA LEU A 164 0.37 36.63 -8.61
C LEU A 164 -0.27 36.88 -9.98
N ALA A 165 0.03 35.98 -10.92
CA ALA A 165 -0.60 35.87 -12.23
C ALA A 165 -2.01 35.27 -12.10
N LEU A 166 -3.02 35.98 -12.60
CA LEU A 166 -4.44 35.64 -12.42
C LEU A 166 -5.14 35.54 -13.77
N PHE A 167 -6.18 34.71 -13.85
CA PHE A 167 -7.04 34.61 -15.04
C PHE A 167 -8.11 35.70 -15.01
N ARG A 168 -8.51 36.21 -16.18
CA ARG A 168 -9.52 37.29 -16.31
C ARG A 168 -10.83 37.00 -15.59
N ASN A 169 -11.29 35.76 -15.68
CA ASN A 169 -12.56 35.29 -15.16
C ASN A 169 -12.55 35.09 -13.63
N GLN A 170 -11.40 35.22 -12.99
CA GLN A 170 -11.35 35.33 -11.55
C GLN A 170 -11.93 36.70 -11.21
N GLU A 171 -13.05 36.74 -10.47
CA GLU A 171 -13.68 37.95 -9.89
C GLU A 171 -12.73 38.79 -9.01
N HIS A 172 -11.47 38.38 -8.97
CA HIS A 172 -10.43 38.91 -8.16
C HIS A 172 -9.71 40.07 -8.82
N ILE A 173 -10.06 40.60 -10.00
CA ILE A 173 -9.23 41.61 -10.67
C ILE A 173 -9.94 42.98 -10.70
N GLN A 174 -9.33 44.00 -10.10
CA GLN A 174 -9.79 45.40 -10.20
C GLN A 174 -8.72 46.24 -10.91
N SER A 175 -9.13 47.01 -11.92
CA SER A 175 -8.27 47.96 -12.63
C SER A 175 -8.11 49.24 -11.82
N TYR A 176 -6.89 49.74 -11.70
CA TYR A 176 -6.60 51.11 -11.26
C TYR A 176 -5.89 51.87 -12.38
N PHE A 177 -6.27 53.14 -12.51
CA PHE A 177 -5.59 54.09 -13.39
C PHE A 177 -4.56 54.86 -12.56
N ASN A 178 -3.36 55.03 -13.12
CA ASN A 178 -2.35 55.92 -12.54
C ASN A 178 -2.61 57.35 -13.03
N TYR A 179 -2.42 58.35 -12.18
CA TYR A 179 -2.66 59.77 -12.48
C TYR A 179 -1.59 60.42 -13.40
N SER A 180 -0.63 59.64 -13.92
CA SER A 180 0.38 60.19 -14.85
C SER A 180 -0.14 60.15 -16.29
N SER A 181 0.42 61.02 -17.13
CA SER A 181 0.09 61.30 -18.53
C SER A 181 0.06 60.09 -19.48
N THR A 182 0.43 58.90 -18.99
CA THR A 182 0.32 57.61 -19.66
C THR A 182 -0.63 56.71 -18.87
N ILE A 183 -1.82 56.46 -19.42
CA ILE A 183 -2.88 55.65 -18.80
C ILE A 183 -2.48 54.16 -18.82
N GLU A 184 -1.56 53.75 -17.94
CA GLU A 184 -1.19 52.35 -17.78
C GLU A 184 -2.23 51.65 -16.88
N LYS A 185 -3.00 50.71 -17.44
CA LYS A 185 -3.96 49.89 -16.68
C LYS A 185 -3.21 48.92 -15.77
N LYS A 186 -3.30 49.12 -14.45
CA LYS A 186 -2.72 48.22 -13.44
C LYS A 186 -3.79 47.38 -12.78
N TRP A 187 -3.45 46.14 -12.42
CA TRP A 187 -4.38 45.18 -11.85
C TRP A 187 -4.07 44.87 -10.39
N ILE A 188 -5.09 44.78 -9.54
CA ILE A 188 -4.94 44.25 -8.18
C ILE A 188 -5.81 43.02 -7.99
N CYS A 189 -5.36 42.09 -7.14
CA CYS A 189 -6.20 40.96 -6.74
C CYS A 189 -7.19 41.36 -5.63
N LYS A 190 -8.41 40.79 -5.60
CA LYS A 190 -9.46 41.08 -4.60
C LYS A 190 -8.99 40.81 -3.18
N LEU A 191 -8.21 39.74 -2.97
CA LEU A 191 -7.61 39.47 -1.64
C LEU A 191 -6.70 40.63 -1.17
N CYS A 192 -5.94 41.23 -2.07
CA CYS A 192 -5.10 42.39 -1.72
C CYS A 192 -5.95 43.66 -1.61
N SER A 193 -6.89 43.88 -2.54
CA SER A 193 -7.82 45.02 -2.52
C SER A 193 -8.65 45.06 -1.23
N ASP A 194 -9.25 43.95 -0.83
CA ASP A 194 -10.08 43.84 0.37
C ASP A 194 -9.30 44.15 1.64
N LYS A 195 -8.03 43.71 1.71
CA LYS A 195 -7.13 44.04 2.84
C LYS A 195 -6.77 45.52 2.85
N ILE A 196 -6.40 46.08 1.70
CA ILE A 196 -6.05 47.50 1.57
C ILE A 196 -7.25 48.40 1.90
N LYS A 197 -8.45 48.08 1.41
CA LYS A 197 -9.70 48.78 1.73
C LYS A 197 -9.98 48.80 3.24
N LYS A 198 -9.63 47.71 3.93
CA LYS A 198 -9.69 47.59 5.40
C LYS A 198 -8.48 48.21 6.12
N ARG A 199 -7.62 48.95 5.42
CA ARG A 199 -6.36 49.53 5.93
C ARG A 199 -5.41 48.49 6.55
N GLN A 200 -5.44 47.26 6.04
CA GLN A 200 -4.58 46.15 6.48
C GLN A 200 -3.55 45.79 5.40
N MET A 201 -2.34 45.42 5.82
CA MET A 201 -1.31 44.87 4.92
C MET A 201 -1.77 43.52 4.34
N PRO A 202 -1.85 43.34 3.01
CA PRO A 202 -2.16 42.04 2.45
C PRO A 202 -1.07 41.03 2.81
N SER A 203 -1.47 39.88 3.35
CA SER A 203 -0.54 38.82 3.77
C SER A 203 0.36 38.34 2.65
N ARG A 204 -0.13 38.42 1.41
CA ARG A 204 0.52 37.97 0.16
C ARG A 204 1.33 39.07 -0.53
N ALA A 205 1.33 40.29 -0.01
CA ALA A 205 1.99 41.41 -0.67
C ALA A 205 3.50 41.20 -0.68
N ILE A 206 4.17 41.58 -1.78
CA ILE A 206 5.64 41.55 -1.87
C ILE A 206 6.26 42.37 -0.74
N VAL A 207 5.70 43.55 -0.48
CA VAL A 207 6.15 44.45 0.60
C VAL A 207 5.96 43.84 2.00
N ASN A 208 5.12 42.82 2.15
CA ASN A 208 4.93 42.09 3.40
C ASN A 208 6.00 40.99 3.59
N LYS A 209 7.29 41.36 3.49
CA LYS A 209 8.44 40.46 3.67
C LYS A 209 8.45 39.23 2.73
N LEU A 210 7.73 39.32 1.61
CA LEU A 210 7.70 38.30 0.54
C LEU A 210 8.53 38.73 -0.67
N LYS A 211 9.21 39.88 -0.60
CA LYS A 211 10.18 40.31 -1.61
C LYS A 211 11.31 39.29 -1.66
N VAL A 212 11.46 38.67 -2.82
CA VAL A 212 12.58 37.78 -3.11
C VAL A 212 13.81 38.67 -3.23
N CYS A 213 14.83 38.42 -2.40
CA CYS A 213 16.13 39.06 -2.55
C CYS A 213 16.76 38.63 -3.87
N GLU A 214 17.48 39.54 -4.52
CA GLU A 214 18.28 39.16 -5.67
C GLU A 214 19.30 38.10 -5.26
N VAL A 215 19.43 37.07 -6.09
CA VAL A 215 20.36 35.97 -5.83
C VAL A 215 21.78 36.52 -6.03
N PRO A 216 22.66 36.44 -5.01
CA PRO A 216 24.05 36.87 -5.12
C PRO A 216 24.75 36.27 -6.34
N SER A 217 25.65 37.05 -6.93
CA SER A 217 26.38 36.67 -8.14
C SER A 217 27.12 35.34 -7.99
N GLU A 218 27.64 35.09 -6.78
CA GLU A 218 28.38 33.91 -6.37
C GLU A 218 27.52 32.65 -6.39
N LEU A 219 26.24 32.77 -6.04
CA LEU A 219 25.26 31.68 -6.10
C LEU A 219 24.68 31.51 -7.51
N LYS A 220 24.56 32.62 -8.25
CA LYS A 220 24.01 32.63 -9.61
C LYS A 220 24.91 31.89 -10.60
N LYS A 221 26.24 32.00 -10.45
CA LYS A 221 27.23 31.34 -11.32
C LYS A 221 27.37 29.84 -11.12
N LEU A 222 26.86 29.28 -10.02
CA LEU A 222 27.03 27.86 -9.71
C LEU A 222 26.26 26.94 -10.66
N ASN A 223 26.90 25.84 -11.06
CA ASN A 223 26.24 24.75 -11.76
C ASN A 223 25.39 23.88 -10.80
N ASN A 224 24.71 22.86 -11.35
CA ASN A 224 23.79 22.03 -10.56
C ASN A 224 24.50 21.20 -9.50
N LEU A 225 25.67 20.65 -9.83
CA LEU A 225 26.46 19.84 -8.91
C LEU A 225 27.08 20.69 -7.79
N GLU A 226 27.59 21.88 -8.10
CA GLU A 226 28.09 22.85 -7.12
C GLU A 226 27.00 23.31 -6.15
N LYS A 227 25.79 23.57 -6.66
CA LYS A 227 24.61 23.84 -5.82
C LYS A 227 24.28 22.66 -4.90
N HIS A 228 24.45 21.43 -5.39
CA HIS A 228 24.26 20.22 -4.59
C HIS A 228 25.26 20.13 -3.44
N LEU A 229 26.54 20.48 -3.67
CA LEU A 229 27.61 20.38 -2.67
C LEU A 229 27.40 21.32 -1.47
N ILE A 230 26.80 22.49 -1.70
CA ILE A 230 26.52 23.46 -0.64
C ILE A 230 25.12 23.32 -0.03
N ALA A 231 24.28 22.38 -0.50
CA ALA A 231 22.92 22.25 -0.02
C ALA A 231 22.87 21.51 1.32
N LEU A 232 22.41 22.19 2.39
CA LEU A 232 22.23 21.58 3.71
C LEU A 232 21.29 20.36 3.73
N ARG A 233 20.34 20.29 2.79
CA ARG A 233 19.36 19.20 2.68
C ARG A 233 19.09 18.88 1.22
N LEU A 234 19.13 17.60 0.89
CA LEU A 234 18.84 17.11 -0.45
C LEU A 234 17.43 16.52 -0.50
N PRO A 235 16.49 17.15 -1.24
CA PRO A 235 15.13 16.64 -1.37
C PRO A 235 15.06 15.49 -2.39
N PHE A 236 14.60 14.33 -1.93
CA PHE A 236 14.26 13.19 -2.77
C PHE A 236 12.74 13.08 -2.89
N MET A 237 12.24 13.22 -4.11
CA MET A 237 10.82 13.02 -4.43
C MET A 237 10.65 12.18 -5.68
N LYS A 238 9.60 11.35 -5.71
CA LYS A 238 9.21 10.62 -6.91
C LYS A 238 8.20 11.45 -7.70
N ILE A 239 8.60 11.95 -8.87
CA ILE A 239 7.70 12.61 -9.80
C ILE A 239 6.99 11.54 -10.64
N VAL A 240 5.67 11.65 -10.76
CA VAL A 240 4.80 10.76 -11.55
C VAL A 240 3.87 11.60 -12.42
N ASN A 241 3.39 11.03 -13.52
CA ASN A 241 2.33 11.65 -14.31
C ASN A 241 0.99 11.45 -13.58
N LEU A 242 0.24 12.53 -13.35
CA LEU A 242 -1.06 12.54 -12.70
C LEU A 242 -2.18 12.10 -13.64
N THR A 243 -2.05 12.40 -14.93
CA THR A 243 -3.01 11.95 -15.94
C THR A 243 -2.67 10.52 -16.38
N SER A 244 -3.65 9.63 -16.25
CA SER A 244 -3.59 8.25 -16.73
C SER A 244 -4.43 8.16 -18.01
N GLY A 245 -3.86 8.43 -19.17
CA GLY A 245 -4.58 8.39 -20.45
C GLY A 245 -3.67 8.64 -21.66
N LYS A 246 -4.24 8.65 -22.88
CA LYS A 246 -3.57 8.78 -24.19
C LYS A 246 -2.80 10.10 -24.43
N VAL A 247 -2.65 10.96 -23.42
CA VAL A 247 -1.89 12.20 -23.53
C VAL A 247 -0.41 11.84 -23.46
N SER A 248 0.37 12.29 -24.45
CA SER A 248 1.81 12.07 -24.49
C SER A 248 2.46 12.44 -23.16
N SER A 249 3.41 11.61 -22.70
CA SER A 249 4.14 11.78 -21.45
C SER A 249 4.81 13.15 -21.32
N ARG A 250 5.09 13.82 -22.45
CA ARG A 250 5.65 15.17 -22.51
C ARG A 250 4.67 16.25 -22.02
N PHE A 251 3.37 16.08 -22.25
CA PHE A 251 2.31 17.05 -21.90
C PHE A 251 1.48 16.62 -20.69
N ALA A 252 1.78 15.47 -20.10
CA ALA A 252 1.09 14.98 -18.91
C ALA A 252 1.40 15.89 -17.71
N GLN A 253 0.36 16.21 -16.93
CA GLN A 253 0.55 16.94 -15.68
C GLN A 253 1.41 16.09 -14.74
N LYS A 254 2.52 16.65 -14.25
CA LYS A 254 3.40 15.99 -13.29
C LYS A 254 2.92 16.25 -11.86
N GLY A 255 3.06 15.26 -11.00
CA GLY A 255 2.80 15.35 -9.57
C GLY A 255 3.79 14.51 -8.79
N THR A 256 3.75 14.61 -7.46
CA THR A 256 4.65 13.87 -6.58
C THR A 256 3.92 12.66 -5.98
N LYS A 257 4.61 11.52 -5.88
CA LYS A 257 4.10 10.29 -5.27
C LYS A 257 4.90 9.94 -4.02
N GLY A 258 4.21 9.82 -2.90
CA GLY A 258 4.80 9.43 -1.62
C GLY A 258 5.39 10.61 -0.85
N PRO A 259 6.03 10.33 0.30
CA PRO A 259 6.64 11.35 1.13
C PRO A 259 7.84 12.01 0.44
N LEU A 260 8.05 13.30 0.75
CA LEU A 260 9.28 14.01 0.45
C LEU A 260 10.34 13.63 1.50
N HIS A 261 11.45 13.05 1.06
CA HIS A 261 12.56 12.72 1.94
C HIS A 261 13.64 13.79 1.82
N CYS A 262 13.88 14.57 2.87
CA CYS A 262 14.96 15.55 2.92
C CYS A 262 16.14 14.96 3.69
N VAL A 263 17.20 14.56 2.98
CA VAL A 263 18.39 13.97 3.61
C VAL A 263 19.34 15.09 4.02
N PRO A 264 19.75 15.17 5.31
CA PRO A 264 20.77 16.13 5.73
C PRO A 264 22.09 15.82 5.02
N SER A 265 22.79 16.85 4.58
CA SER A 265 24.12 16.71 3.96
C SER A 265 25.17 17.32 4.86
N ASP A 266 26.32 16.66 4.94
CA ASP A 266 27.47 17.19 5.64
C ASP A 266 28.24 18.15 4.74
N VAL A 267 27.71 19.38 4.63
CA VAL A 267 28.26 20.41 3.74
C VAL A 267 29.68 20.77 4.17
N GLN A 268 29.97 20.77 5.48
CA GLN A 268 31.28 21.16 5.98
C GLN A 268 32.35 20.16 5.54
N ASP A 269 32.15 18.88 5.83
CA ASP A 269 33.09 17.83 5.46
C ASP A 269 33.22 17.69 3.94
N THR A 270 32.10 17.84 3.22
CA THR A 270 32.09 17.77 1.76
C THR A 270 32.95 18.86 1.14
N VAL A 271 32.84 20.12 1.60
CA VAL A 271 33.55 21.26 1.02
C VAL A 271 35.02 21.32 1.46
N THR A 272 35.34 20.88 2.69
CA THR A 272 36.73 20.80 3.18
C THR A 272 37.53 19.70 2.48
N THR A 273 36.89 18.59 2.12
CA THR A 273 37.52 17.46 1.40
C THR A 273 37.80 17.78 -0.07
N LEU A 274 37.15 18.80 -0.66
CA LEU A 274 37.42 19.19 -2.03
C LEU A 274 38.89 19.63 -2.19
N PRO A 275 39.60 19.14 -3.22
CA PRO A 275 40.99 19.51 -3.48
C PRO A 275 41.15 21.03 -3.49
N ARG A 276 42.15 21.54 -2.75
CA ARG A 276 42.51 22.95 -2.84
C ARG A 276 43.14 23.17 -4.20
N ALA A 277 42.51 24.03 -5.00
CA ALA A 277 43.04 24.42 -6.29
C ALA A 277 44.32 25.25 -6.09
N VAL A 278 45.37 24.96 -6.87
CA VAL A 278 46.58 25.80 -6.92
C VAL A 278 46.25 27.14 -7.59
N ASP A 279 45.38 27.11 -8.61
CA ASP A 279 44.91 28.29 -9.36
C ASP A 279 43.38 28.36 -9.49
N LYS A 280 42.83 29.56 -9.73
CA LYS A 280 41.38 29.78 -9.90
C LYS A 280 40.76 29.07 -11.11
N SER A 281 41.58 28.63 -12.07
CA SER A 281 41.17 27.94 -13.30
C SER A 281 41.05 26.42 -13.15
N MET A 282 41.53 25.83 -12.04
CA MET A 282 41.48 24.37 -11.86
C MET A 282 40.04 23.89 -11.64
N MET A 283 39.52 23.20 -12.63
CA MET A 283 38.25 22.48 -12.55
C MET A 283 38.51 21.05 -12.08
N VAL A 284 37.67 20.56 -11.17
CA VAL A 284 37.69 19.17 -10.69
C VAL A 284 36.52 18.41 -11.30
N ARG A 285 36.79 17.27 -11.91
CA ARG A 285 35.72 16.37 -12.38
C ARG A 285 35.14 15.61 -11.19
N LEU A 286 33.86 15.84 -10.89
CA LEU A 286 33.17 15.19 -9.77
C LEU A 286 32.07 14.26 -10.28
N GLN A 287 32.10 13.01 -9.81
CA GLN A 287 31.10 11.99 -10.10
C GLN A 287 30.25 11.74 -8.87
N LEU A 288 28.96 12.04 -8.99
CA LEU A 288 27.99 11.74 -7.95
C LEU A 288 27.35 10.38 -8.22
N LYS A 289 27.47 9.48 -7.25
CA LYS A 289 26.92 8.13 -7.30
C LYS A 289 25.84 7.96 -6.23
N ARG A 290 24.78 7.22 -6.56
CA ARG A 290 23.73 6.88 -5.57
C ARG A 290 24.28 6.06 -4.40
N ARG A 291 25.28 5.21 -4.68
CA ARG A 291 26.08 4.46 -3.70
C ARG A 291 27.48 4.31 -4.28
N LEU A 292 28.51 4.43 -3.44
CA LEU A 292 29.92 4.33 -3.89
C LEU A 292 30.21 3.00 -4.58
N LYS A 293 29.61 1.90 -4.11
CA LYS A 293 29.74 0.56 -4.72
C LYS A 293 29.12 0.40 -6.11
N TYR A 294 28.32 1.35 -6.59
CA TYR A 294 27.69 1.26 -7.90
C TYR A 294 28.65 1.69 -9.00
N LYS A 295 28.66 0.94 -10.12
CA LYS A 295 29.41 1.31 -11.32
C LYS A 295 28.78 2.53 -12.02
N ALA A 296 27.45 2.57 -12.08
CA ALA A 296 26.71 3.66 -12.72
C ALA A 296 26.88 4.99 -11.99
N VAL A 297 27.26 6.02 -12.74
CA VAL A 297 27.31 7.42 -12.28
C VAL A 297 25.93 8.04 -12.45
N TRP A 298 25.46 8.77 -11.43
CA TRP A 298 24.15 9.43 -11.49
C TRP A 298 24.25 10.79 -12.17
N GLU A 299 25.26 11.57 -11.78
CA GLU A 299 25.55 12.88 -12.35
C GLU A 299 27.07 13.07 -12.36
N GLU A 300 27.57 13.68 -13.43
CA GLU A 300 28.98 13.99 -13.60
C GLU A 300 29.11 15.39 -14.17
N GLN A 301 29.84 16.26 -13.48
CA GLN A 301 30.12 17.62 -13.92
C GLN A 301 31.54 18.05 -13.51
N LEU A 302 32.10 19.01 -14.25
CA LEU A 302 33.26 19.77 -13.82
C LEU A 302 32.80 20.84 -12.81
N ILE A 303 33.47 20.90 -11.67
CA ILE A 303 33.19 21.86 -10.60
C ILE A 303 34.42 22.74 -10.35
N ASN A 304 34.21 23.97 -9.90
CA ASN A 304 35.28 24.82 -9.39
C ASN A 304 35.21 24.88 -7.86
N PRO A 305 36.18 24.28 -7.13
CA PRO A 305 36.20 24.30 -5.67
C PRO A 305 36.17 25.71 -5.05
N ASN A 306 36.73 26.71 -5.73
CA ASN A 306 36.72 28.10 -5.24
C ASN A 306 35.32 28.70 -5.32
N ASN A 307 34.58 28.48 -6.41
CA ASN A 307 33.19 28.94 -6.53
C ASN A 307 32.31 28.37 -5.42
N VAL A 308 32.48 27.09 -5.08
CA VAL A 308 31.76 26.40 -4.00
C VAL A 308 32.07 27.06 -2.65
N ARG A 309 33.34 27.34 -2.37
CA ARG A 309 33.78 28.00 -1.12
C ARG A 309 33.29 29.44 -1.01
N ASP A 310 33.42 30.23 -2.08
CA ASP A 310 32.94 31.62 -2.14
C ASP A 310 31.44 31.69 -1.90
N ALA A 311 30.68 30.83 -2.57
CA ALA A 311 29.23 30.74 -2.40
C ALA A 311 28.84 30.36 -0.97
N LEU A 312 29.54 29.40 -0.36
CA LEU A 312 29.29 29.00 1.02
C LEU A 312 29.60 30.15 1.99
N PHE A 313 30.69 30.88 1.76
CA PHE A 313 31.05 32.06 2.54
C PHE A 313 29.94 33.13 2.49
N ILE A 314 29.43 33.46 1.30
CA ILE A 314 28.29 34.39 1.17
C ILE A 314 27.05 33.87 1.91
N LEU A 315 26.73 32.58 1.80
CA LEU A 315 25.59 31.99 2.50
C LEU A 315 25.71 32.08 4.02
N THR A 316 26.91 31.94 4.60
CA THR A 316 27.09 32.08 6.05
C THR A 316 26.81 33.51 6.54
N LYS A 317 27.10 34.52 5.72
CA LYS A 317 26.77 35.93 6.03
C LYS A 317 25.27 36.21 5.89
N MET A 318 24.62 35.65 4.86
CA MET A 318 23.25 36.01 4.51
C MET A 318 22.17 35.15 5.17
N HIS A 319 22.44 33.86 5.45
CA HIS A 319 21.41 32.91 5.82
C HIS A 319 21.65 32.29 7.21
N PRO A 320 20.69 32.42 8.18
CA PRO A 320 20.87 31.94 9.55
C PRO A 320 21.27 30.46 9.67
N ALA A 321 20.72 29.59 8.81
CA ALA A 321 21.03 28.15 8.85
C ALA A 321 22.48 27.81 8.48
N TYR A 322 23.18 28.67 7.74
CA TYR A 322 24.55 28.44 7.29
C TYR A 322 25.60 29.02 8.26
N LYS A 323 25.19 29.87 9.21
CA LYS A 323 26.10 30.52 10.18
C LYS A 323 26.97 29.55 10.98
N LYS A 324 26.48 28.33 11.24
CA LYS A 324 27.18 27.32 12.04
C LYS A 324 28.30 26.60 11.27
N LEU A 325 28.32 26.69 9.94
CA LEU A 325 29.25 25.93 9.10
C LEU A 325 30.67 26.50 9.07
N LEU A 326 31.01 27.60 9.76
CA LEU A 326 32.33 28.23 9.61
C LEU A 326 33.06 28.58 10.92
N ALA A 327 32.66 28.02 12.06
CA ALA A 327 33.36 28.30 13.32
C ALA A 327 34.75 27.63 13.45
N GLN A 328 35.16 26.75 12.53
CA GLN A 328 36.37 25.91 12.72
C GLN A 328 37.39 25.86 11.56
N SER A 329 37.20 26.59 10.44
CA SER A 329 38.13 26.46 9.29
C SER A 329 38.55 27.76 8.61
N LEU A 330 38.47 28.90 9.31
CA LEU A 330 38.97 30.20 8.81
C LEU A 330 40.43 30.48 9.17
N ALA A 331 41.10 29.61 9.94
CA ALA A 331 42.52 29.77 10.28
C ALA A 331 43.49 29.51 9.10
N GLY A 332 43.02 28.98 7.96
CA GLY A 332 43.86 28.60 6.81
C GLY A 332 43.44 29.18 5.45
N LEU A 333 42.67 30.27 5.45
CA LEU A 333 42.20 30.99 4.25
C LEU A 333 42.71 32.43 4.17
N LYS A 334 43.61 32.83 5.08
CA LYS A 334 44.54 33.93 4.82
C LYS A 334 45.80 33.35 4.19
N MET A 335 45.88 33.46 2.88
CA MET A 335 47.05 33.88 2.10
C MET A 335 46.61 34.08 0.66
#